data_AF-A0A8I1AB83-F1
#
_entry.id   AF-A0A8I1AB83-F1
#
_cell.length_a   1.000
_cell.length_b   1.000
_cell.length_c   1.000
_cell.angle_alpha   90.00
_cell.angle_beta   90.00
_cell.angle_gamma   90.00
#
_symmetry.space_group_name_H-M   'P 1'
#
loop_
_entity.id
_entity.type
_entity.pdbx_description
1 polymer ?
#
loop_
_entity_poly.entity_id
_entity_poly.type
_entity_poly.pdbx_seq_one_letter_code
_entity_poly.pdbx_strand_id
1 'polypeptide(L)'
;MKPDCLEALLILMRMQDYIYREVDEDVYKLLRHYQPRNREEQSLIEFAKAWYFEGKKMDEEYARHLEKSITVYPKYVLNHISLGCYYLEKGQKEKAKSLFLKGMKNVRQIYRVNGGPDPLVSDYHEFINEKIKGIHLSSGTYDLIKERVQSM
;
A
#
# COMPACT_ATOMS: atom_id res chain seq x y z
N MET A 1 11.65 12.43 21.55
CA MET A 1 11.05 13.14 20.40
C MET A 1 9.85 12.31 19.97
N LYS A 2 8.63 12.86 19.97
CA LYS A 2 7.49 12.15 19.40
C LYS A 2 7.69 12.12 17.87
N PRO A 3 7.25 11.09 17.13
CA PRO A 3 7.36 11.14 15.68
C PRO A 3 6.32 12.15 15.17
N ASP A 4 6.73 13.38 14.92
CA ASP A 4 5.83 14.52 14.83
C ASP A 4 5.06 14.64 13.50
N CYS A 5 5.20 13.67 12.58
CA CYS A 5 4.44 13.58 11.33
C CYS A 5 4.38 12.13 10.83
N LEU A 6 3.19 11.52 10.82
CA LEU A 6 3.00 10.15 10.31
C LEU A 6 3.27 10.09 8.81
N GLU A 7 2.81 11.11 8.09
CA GLU A 7 2.95 11.24 6.64
C GLU A 7 4.42 11.19 6.23
N ALA A 8 5.30 11.86 6.97
CA ALA A 8 6.74 11.81 6.73
C ALA A 8 7.32 10.40 6.91
N LEU A 9 6.91 9.67 7.96
CA LEU A 9 7.32 8.28 8.17
C LEU A 9 6.82 7.38 7.04
N LEU A 10 5.56 7.52 6.65
CA LEU A 10 4.95 6.73 5.58
C LEU A 10 5.65 6.97 4.23
N ILE A 11 5.93 8.24 3.90
CA ILE A 11 6.64 8.60 2.67
C ILE A 11 8.06 8.03 2.69
N LEU A 12 8.80 8.22 3.79
CA LEU A 12 10.17 7.72 3.92
C LEU A 12 10.23 6.19 3.80
N MET A 13 9.39 5.47 4.55
CA MET A 13 9.33 4.00 4.48
C MET A 13 8.94 3.53 3.08
N ARG A 14 7.98 4.20 2.43
CA ARG A 14 7.57 3.84 1.07
C ARG A 14 8.69 4.04 0.05
N MET A 15 9.44 5.13 0.17
CA MET A 15 10.61 5.40 -0.69
C MET A 15 11.71 4.36 -0.45
N GLN A 16 11.99 4.02 0.80
CA GLN A 16 12.99 3.01 1.16
C GLN A 16 12.63 1.63 0.61
N ASP A 17 11.39 1.18 0.84
CA ASP A 17 10.86 -0.06 0.26
C ASP A 17 10.95 -0.06 -1.27
N TYR A 18 10.54 1.03 -1.92
CA TYR A 18 10.56 1.10 -3.39
C TYR A 18 11.99 1.09 -3.98
N ILE A 19 12.91 1.85 -3.40
CA ILE A 19 14.27 2.05 -3.93
C ILE A 19 15.21 0.93 -3.50
N TYR A 20 15.16 0.54 -2.23
CA TYR A 20 16.13 -0.37 -1.61
C TYR A 20 15.55 -1.76 -1.31
N ARG A 21 14.22 -1.95 -1.44
CA ARG A 21 13.53 -3.20 -1.05
C ARG A 21 13.74 -3.56 0.43
N GLU A 22 14.04 -2.56 1.24
CA GLU A 22 14.26 -2.70 2.66
C GLU A 22 13.88 -1.37 3.34
N VAL A 23 13.24 -1.48 4.51
CA VAL A 23 12.92 -0.33 5.35
C VAL A 23 13.90 -0.28 6.52
N ASP A 24 14.42 0.90 6.80
CA ASP A 24 15.36 1.14 7.89
C ASP A 24 14.73 0.78 9.26
N GLU A 25 15.48 0.07 10.08
CA GLU A 25 15.02 -0.45 11.37
C GLU A 25 14.64 0.68 12.34
N ASP A 26 15.37 1.78 12.34
CA ASP A 26 15.09 2.90 13.25
C ASP A 26 13.86 3.68 12.79
N VAL A 27 13.65 3.80 11.47
CA VAL A 27 12.39 4.32 10.91
C VAL A 27 11.20 3.43 11.30
N TYR A 28 11.35 2.11 11.21
CA TYR A 28 10.32 1.16 11.66
C TYR A 28 10.02 1.30 13.16
N LYS A 29 11.06 1.43 14.00
CA LYS A 29 10.88 1.67 15.46
C LYS A 29 10.10 2.96 15.72
N LEU A 30 10.38 4.04 14.98
CA LEU A 30 9.62 5.29 15.12
C LEU A 30 8.14 5.08 14.76
N LEU A 31 7.85 4.41 13.63
CA LEU A 31 6.47 4.10 13.23
C LEU A 31 5.76 3.22 14.28
N ARG A 32 6.44 2.20 14.81
CA ARG A 32 5.85 1.25 15.78
C ARG A 32 5.37 1.94 17.06
N HIS A 33 6.04 3.00 17.50
CA HIS A 33 5.67 3.75 18.70
C HIS A 33 4.68 4.89 18.42
N TYR A 34 4.41 5.21 17.15
CA TYR A 34 3.42 6.20 16.77
C TYR A 34 2.01 5.78 17.24
N GLN A 35 1.29 6.71 17.87
CA GLN A 35 -0.07 6.47 18.34
C GLN A 35 -1.06 6.97 17.28
N PRO A 36 -1.82 6.09 16.61
CA PRO A 36 -2.79 6.50 15.61
C PRO A 36 -3.91 7.33 16.24
N ARG A 37 -4.29 8.42 15.58
CA ARG A 37 -5.40 9.31 15.99
C ARG A 37 -6.76 8.77 15.56
N ASN A 38 -6.80 7.93 14.54
CA ASN A 38 -8.01 7.36 13.97
C ASN A 38 -7.74 6.01 13.28
N ARG A 39 -8.81 5.36 12.81
CA ARG A 39 -8.72 4.08 12.10
C ARG A 39 -7.94 4.16 10.79
N GLU A 40 -8.00 5.29 10.09
CA GLU A 40 -7.28 5.46 8.83
C GLU A 40 -5.77 5.43 9.04
N GLU A 41 -5.28 6.16 10.05
CA GLU A 41 -3.87 6.15 10.43
C GLU A 41 -3.44 4.79 10.94
N GLN A 42 -4.26 4.14 11.76
CA GLN A 42 -3.97 2.79 12.22
C GLN A 42 -3.82 1.82 11.04
N SER A 43 -4.67 1.92 10.02
CA SER A 43 -4.56 1.12 8.80
C SER A 43 -3.26 1.42 8.03
N LEU A 44 -2.90 2.70 7.85
CA LEU A 44 -1.65 3.09 7.18
C LEU A 44 -0.41 2.60 7.93
N ILE A 45 -0.42 2.69 9.27
CA ILE A 45 0.66 2.17 10.12
C ILE A 45 0.79 0.66 9.92
N GLU A 46 -0.31 -0.09 9.97
CA GLU A 46 -0.26 -1.54 9.76
C GLU A 46 0.20 -1.89 8.33
N PHE A 47 -0.17 -1.08 7.32
CA PHE A 47 0.33 -1.28 5.97
C PHE A 47 1.83 -1.00 5.85
N ALA A 48 2.33 0.07 6.46
CA ALA A 48 3.75 0.39 6.45
C ALA A 48 4.61 -0.63 7.22
N LYS A 49 4.07 -1.25 8.28
CA LYS A 49 4.71 -2.42 8.91
C LYS A 49 4.84 -3.59 7.93
N ALA A 50 3.86 -3.80 7.05
CA ALA A 50 3.97 -4.84 6.04
C ALA A 50 5.18 -4.62 5.13
N TRP A 51 5.44 -3.39 4.63
CA TRP A 51 6.64 -3.11 3.81
C TRP A 51 7.94 -3.49 4.51
N TYR A 52 8.05 -3.21 5.82
CA TYR A 52 9.20 -3.63 6.60
C TYR A 52 9.37 -5.17 6.62
N PHE A 53 8.29 -5.92 6.88
CA PHE A 53 8.34 -7.38 6.90
C PHE A 53 8.51 -8.01 5.51
N GLU A 54 8.04 -7.35 4.45
CA GLU A 54 8.30 -7.73 3.05
C GLU A 54 9.80 -7.72 2.76
N GLY A 55 10.50 -6.63 3.10
CA GLY A 55 11.95 -6.52 2.94
C GLY A 55 12.74 -7.55 3.76
N LYS A 56 12.22 -7.95 4.93
CA LYS A 56 12.78 -9.02 5.76
C LYS A 56 12.41 -10.44 5.31
N LYS A 57 11.59 -10.58 4.25
CA LYS A 57 11.08 -11.87 3.74
C LYS A 57 10.33 -12.67 4.82
N MET A 58 9.61 -11.96 5.69
CA MET A 58 8.79 -12.52 6.75
C MET A 58 7.34 -12.59 6.28
N ASP A 59 7.04 -13.61 5.45
CA ASP A 59 5.78 -13.76 4.72
C ASP A 59 4.53 -13.76 5.61
N GLU A 60 4.60 -14.39 6.79
CA GLU A 60 3.47 -14.50 7.71
C GLU A 60 3.13 -13.14 8.34
N GLU A 61 4.14 -12.41 8.81
CA GLU A 61 3.99 -11.06 9.35
C GLU A 61 3.54 -10.08 8.28
N TYR A 62 4.08 -10.18 7.07
CA TYR A 62 3.66 -9.40 5.92
C TYR A 62 2.15 -9.54 5.69
N ALA A 63 1.67 -10.77 5.52
CA ALA A 63 0.26 -11.05 5.30
C ALA A 63 -0.61 -10.60 6.49
N ARG A 64 -0.18 -10.89 7.73
CA ARG A 64 -0.90 -10.51 8.95
C ARG A 64 -1.08 -8.98 9.07
N HIS A 65 -0.05 -8.21 8.73
CA HIS A 65 -0.11 -6.75 8.77
C HIS A 65 -1.03 -6.18 7.69
N LEU A 66 -1.03 -6.75 6.48
CA LEU A 66 -1.99 -6.42 5.43
C LEU A 66 -3.44 -6.71 5.84
N GLU A 67 -3.69 -7.90 6.39
CA GLU A 67 -5.02 -8.30 6.87
C GLU A 67 -5.54 -7.37 7.95
N LYS A 68 -4.70 -7.02 8.92
CA LYS A 68 -5.06 -6.07 9.98
C LYS A 68 -5.33 -4.67 9.40
N SER A 69 -4.51 -4.23 8.46
CA SER A 69 -4.68 -2.94 7.80
C SER A 69 -6.03 -2.84 7.07
N ILE A 70 -6.40 -3.87 6.30
CA ILE A 70 -7.70 -3.96 5.59
C ILE A 70 -8.86 -4.05 6.59
N THR A 71 -8.72 -4.83 7.65
CA THR A 71 -9.78 -5.02 8.67
C THR A 71 -10.11 -3.70 9.38
N VAL A 72 -9.09 -2.91 9.70
CA VAL A 72 -9.26 -1.62 10.40
C VAL A 72 -9.85 -0.55 9.46
N TYR A 73 -9.39 -0.50 8.21
CA TYR A 73 -9.89 0.44 7.22
C TYR A 73 -9.82 -0.14 5.79
N PRO A 74 -10.93 -0.63 5.24
CA PRO A 74 -10.93 -1.39 3.99
C PRO A 74 -10.95 -0.52 2.72
N LYS A 75 -10.74 0.80 2.82
CA LYS A 75 -10.86 1.70 1.66
C LYS A 75 -9.55 1.92 0.90
N TYR A 76 -8.42 1.45 1.41
CA TYR A 76 -7.15 1.58 0.71
C TYR A 76 -6.95 0.45 -0.28
N VAL A 77 -6.66 0.83 -1.52
CA VAL A 77 -6.57 -0.05 -2.67
C VAL A 77 -5.29 -0.87 -2.59
N LEU A 78 -4.13 -0.23 -2.36
CA LEU A 78 -2.85 -0.94 -2.40
C LEU A 78 -2.75 -2.05 -1.36
N ASN A 79 -3.37 -1.92 -0.20
CA ASN A 79 -3.33 -2.96 0.84
C ASN A 79 -4.04 -4.23 0.35
N HIS A 80 -5.14 -4.08 -0.38
CA HIS A 80 -5.83 -5.19 -1.03
C HIS A 80 -5.00 -5.77 -2.18
N ILE A 81 -4.36 -4.93 -2.99
CA ILE A 81 -3.52 -5.38 -4.10
C ILE A 81 -2.31 -6.15 -3.57
N SER A 82 -1.60 -5.65 -2.55
CA SER A 82 -0.47 -6.34 -1.91
C SER A 82 -0.88 -7.71 -1.36
N LEU A 83 -1.99 -7.78 -0.63
CA LEU A 83 -2.48 -9.07 -0.10
C LEU A 83 -2.96 -10.01 -1.23
N GLY A 84 -3.54 -9.45 -2.28
CA GLY A 84 -3.93 -10.22 -3.47
C GLY A 84 -2.73 -10.82 -4.19
N CYS A 85 -1.65 -10.05 -4.35
CA CYS A 85 -0.38 -10.54 -4.91
C CYS A 85 0.20 -11.65 -4.05
N TYR A 86 0.24 -11.47 -2.72
CA TYR A 86 0.66 -12.52 -1.79
C TYR A 86 -0.10 -13.83 -1.99
N TYR A 87 -1.44 -13.78 -2.03
CA TYR A 87 -2.24 -14.99 -2.25
C TYR A 87 -2.05 -15.58 -3.64
N LEU A 88 -1.83 -14.76 -4.67
CA LEU A 88 -1.55 -15.21 -6.02
C LEU A 88 -0.22 -15.99 -6.09
N GLU A 89 0.83 -15.50 -5.42
CA GLU A 89 2.13 -16.17 -5.32
C GLU A 89 2.03 -17.52 -4.58
N LYS A 90 1.13 -17.64 -3.62
CA LYS A 90 0.80 -18.90 -2.94
C LYS A 90 -0.18 -19.78 -3.72
N GLY A 91 -0.51 -19.45 -4.97
CA GLY A 91 -1.42 -20.22 -5.84
C GLY A 91 -2.91 -20.10 -5.50
N GLN A 92 -3.29 -19.24 -4.55
CA GLN A 92 -4.67 -19.06 -4.08
C GLN A 92 -5.41 -18.02 -4.93
N LYS A 93 -5.61 -18.34 -6.21
CA LYS A 93 -6.15 -17.41 -7.23
C LYS A 93 -7.50 -16.79 -6.86
N GLU A 94 -8.44 -17.57 -6.33
CA GLU A 94 -9.77 -17.04 -5.96
C GLU A 94 -9.70 -15.99 -4.83
N LYS A 95 -8.82 -16.20 -3.84
CA LYS A 95 -8.60 -15.20 -2.78
C LYS A 95 -7.97 -13.94 -3.34
N ALA A 96 -6.97 -14.08 -4.22
CA ALA A 96 -6.32 -12.96 -4.89
C ALA A 96 -7.33 -12.14 -5.71
N LYS A 97 -8.16 -12.81 -6.52
CA LYS A 97 -9.22 -12.19 -7.33
C LYS A 97 -10.21 -11.42 -6.48
N SER A 98 -10.68 -12.01 -5.38
CA SER A 98 -11.57 -11.34 -4.43
C SER A 98 -10.96 -10.05 -3.87
N LEU A 99 -9.68 -10.09 -3.51
CA LEU A 99 -8.97 -8.92 -2.98
C LEU A 99 -8.76 -7.83 -4.02
N PHE A 100 -8.33 -8.17 -5.24
CA PHE A 100 -8.20 -7.19 -6.32
C PHE A 100 -9.53 -6.50 -6.61
N LEU A 101 -10.63 -7.27 -6.72
CA LEU A 101 -11.96 -6.71 -6.92
C LEU A 101 -12.41 -5.79 -5.78
N LYS A 102 -12.10 -6.13 -4.52
CA LYS A 102 -12.39 -5.25 -3.36
C LYS A 102 -11.57 -3.97 -3.41
N GLY A 103 -10.27 -4.05 -3.71
CA GLY A 103 -9.40 -2.89 -3.86
C GLY A 103 -9.89 -1.95 -4.95
N MET A 104 -10.16 -2.48 -6.14
CA MET A 104 -10.60 -1.69 -7.30
C MET A 104 -11.89 -0.90 -7.05
N LYS A 105 -12.82 -1.41 -6.24
CA LYS A 105 -14.06 -0.70 -5.87
C LYS A 105 -13.81 0.62 -5.13
N ASN A 106 -12.64 0.79 -4.52
CA ASN A 106 -12.29 1.98 -3.74
C ASN A 106 -11.45 2.99 -4.52
N VAL A 107 -11.12 2.73 -5.78
CA VAL A 107 -10.43 3.69 -6.64
C VAL A 107 -11.33 4.91 -6.85
N ARG A 108 -10.83 6.09 -6.52
CA ARG A 108 -11.53 7.38 -6.59
C ARG A 108 -11.17 8.18 -7.83
N GLN A 109 -9.95 8.03 -8.31
CA GLN A 109 -9.46 8.77 -9.48
C GLN A 109 -8.60 7.87 -10.36
N ILE A 110 -8.85 7.94 -11.67
CA ILE A 110 -8.01 7.32 -12.69
C ILE A 110 -7.55 8.43 -13.63
N TYR A 111 -6.24 8.57 -13.82
CA TYR A 111 -5.66 9.60 -14.68
C TYR A 111 -4.80 8.99 -15.79
N ARG A 112 -4.69 9.71 -16.92
CA ARG A 112 -3.89 9.27 -18.07
C ARG A 112 -2.47 9.81 -17.96
N VAL A 113 -1.50 8.96 -18.23
CA VAL A 113 -0.08 9.35 -18.36
C VAL A 113 0.22 9.49 -19.84
N ASN A 114 0.17 10.72 -20.37
CA ASN A 114 0.40 11.00 -21.79
C ASN A 114 1.89 11.28 -22.08
N GLY A 115 2.79 10.39 -21.66
CA GLY A 115 4.24 10.49 -21.91
C GLY A 115 4.96 11.69 -21.28
N GLY A 116 4.25 12.54 -20.53
CA GLY A 116 4.80 13.64 -19.73
C GLY A 116 5.06 13.24 -18.28
N PRO A 117 5.56 14.18 -17.45
CA PRO A 117 5.70 13.95 -16.02
C PRO A 117 4.37 13.54 -15.43
N ASP A 118 4.41 12.60 -14.48
CA ASP A 118 3.22 12.17 -13.76
C ASP A 118 2.55 13.41 -13.11
N PRO A 119 1.32 13.76 -13.51
CA PRO A 119 0.69 15.04 -13.18
C PRO A 119 0.44 15.22 -11.67
N LEU A 120 0.69 14.16 -10.90
CA LEU A 120 0.41 14.01 -9.49
C LEU A 120 1.66 14.10 -8.61
N VAL A 121 2.85 14.33 -9.19
CA VAL A 121 4.15 14.33 -8.49
C VAL A 121 4.44 15.61 -7.69
N SER A 122 3.66 16.69 -7.85
CA SER A 122 3.95 17.98 -7.20
C SER A 122 3.41 18.14 -5.77
N ASP A 123 2.59 17.21 -5.27
CA ASP A 123 1.97 17.28 -3.94
C ASP A 123 2.15 15.96 -3.17
N TYR A 124 2.64 16.05 -1.94
CA TYR A 124 2.83 14.88 -1.08
C TYR A 124 1.49 14.21 -0.70
N HIS A 125 0.39 14.96 -0.64
CA HIS A 125 -0.93 14.37 -0.45
C HIS A 125 -1.27 13.42 -1.59
N GLU A 126 -0.89 13.81 -2.79
CA GLU A 126 -1.12 13.03 -3.97
C GLU A 126 -0.19 11.83 -4.05
N PHE A 127 1.09 12.00 -3.69
CA PHE A 127 1.99 10.87 -3.49
C PHE A 127 1.39 9.83 -2.52
N ILE A 128 0.81 10.28 -1.40
CA ILE A 128 0.14 9.39 -0.45
C ILE A 128 -1.10 8.75 -1.09
N ASN A 129 -1.92 9.50 -1.82
CA ASN A 129 -3.13 8.95 -2.45
C ASN A 129 -2.83 7.91 -3.51
N GLU A 130 -1.73 8.07 -4.24
CA GLU A 130 -1.36 7.19 -5.34
C GLU A 130 -0.42 6.07 -4.89
N LYS A 131 0.74 6.40 -4.32
CA LYS A 131 1.83 5.44 -4.04
C LYS A 131 1.65 4.69 -2.72
N ILE A 132 0.73 5.13 -1.85
CA ILE A 132 0.46 4.51 -0.55
C ILE A 132 -0.97 4.01 -0.46
N LYS A 133 -1.98 4.86 -0.67
CA LYS A 133 -3.39 4.46 -0.55
C LYS A 133 -3.89 3.74 -1.81
N GLY A 134 -3.37 4.11 -2.98
CA GLY A 134 -3.83 3.65 -4.30
C GLY A 134 -5.26 4.06 -4.65
N ILE A 135 -5.81 5.05 -3.96
CA ILE A 135 -7.15 5.57 -4.28
C ILE A 135 -7.12 6.40 -5.56
N HIS A 136 -5.96 6.95 -5.91
CA HIS A 136 -5.69 7.52 -7.22
C HIS A 136 -4.73 6.59 -7.96
N LEU A 137 -4.99 6.29 -9.23
CA LEU A 137 -4.17 5.38 -10.02
C LEU A 137 -4.00 5.90 -11.45
N SER A 138 -2.84 5.65 -12.04
CA SER A 138 -2.69 5.79 -13.48
C SER A 138 -3.59 4.78 -14.21
N SER A 139 -4.02 5.11 -15.42
CA SER A 139 -4.79 4.19 -16.26
C SER A 139 -4.04 2.87 -16.50
N GLY A 140 -2.72 2.94 -16.71
CA GLY A 140 -1.90 1.75 -16.88
C GLY A 140 -1.88 0.86 -15.64
N THR A 141 -1.73 1.44 -14.43
CA THR A 141 -1.80 0.65 -13.19
C THR A 141 -3.18 0.04 -12.99
N TYR A 142 -4.25 0.78 -13.27
CA TYR A 142 -5.61 0.28 -13.16
C TYR A 142 -5.89 -0.88 -14.12
N ASP A 143 -5.46 -0.75 -15.38
CA ASP A 143 -5.62 -1.78 -16.40
C ASP A 143 -4.82 -3.05 -16.07
N LEU A 144 -3.59 -2.91 -15.56
CA LEU A 144 -2.79 -4.05 -15.08
C LEU A 144 -3.50 -4.85 -13.98
N ILE A 145 -4.16 -4.17 -13.03
CA ILE A 145 -4.93 -4.85 -11.98
C ILE A 145 -6.15 -5.57 -12.61
N LYS A 146 -6.82 -4.93 -13.58
CA LYS A 146 -7.97 -5.51 -14.29
C LYS A 146 -7.59 -6.74 -15.09
N GLU A 147 -6.48 -6.71 -15.80
CA GLU A 147 -5.94 -7.85 -16.57
C GLU A 147 -5.59 -9.02 -15.65
N ARG A 148 -5.00 -8.76 -14.47
CA ARG A 148 -4.77 -9.79 -13.44
C ARG A 148 -6.07 -10.45 -13.01
N VAL A 149 -7.13 -9.67 -12.78
CA VAL A 149 -8.45 -10.22 -12.42
C VAL A 149 -9.05 -11.07 -13.55
N GLN A 150 -8.86 -10.68 -14.81
CA GLN A 150 -9.40 -11.38 -15.97
C GLN A 150 -8.64 -12.68 -16.31
N SER A 151 -7.35 -12.74 -15.98
CA SER A 151 -6.49 -13.91 -16.23
C SER A 151 -6.50 -14.97 -15.13
N MET A 152 -7.21 -14.72 -14.02
CA MET A 152 -7.46 -15.67 -12.92
C MET A 152 -8.80 -16.38 -13.10
#